data_AF-A0A846NGH3-F1
#
_entry.id   AF-A0A846NGH3-F1
#
_cell.length_a   1.000
_cell.length_b   1.000
_cell.length_c   1.000
_cell.angle_alpha   90.00
_cell.angle_beta   90.00
_cell.angle_gamma   90.00
#
_symmetry.space_group_name_H-M   'P 1'
#
loop_
_entity.id
_entity.type
_entity.pdbx_description
1 polymer ?
#
loop_
_entity_poly.entity_id
_entity_poly.type
_entity_poly.pdbx_seq_one_letter_code
_entity_poly.pdbx_strand_id
1 'polypeptide(L)'
;MDSLFHFVFPIIAALAARINIKHPIRTILATAIITVLIDLDHFIGIERATFHNVFVTVLIPIILILLTLNLKSKHYLKGFSFILLIFLSSHTFVDMFSSPPLGGGIGIIEGTGVALFYPLNNEYYSINFNIGIPLRISVSPYMIEGYIVSSLGFGILLYFIIILVPCLFLDDIIEMAEIKHEKFIKVSKEFFRNLLRD
;
A
#
# COMPACT_ATOMS: atom_id res chain seq x y z
N MET A 1 -6.11 10.10 -11.60
CA MET A 1 -5.01 9.50 -12.41
C MET A 1 -4.32 8.37 -11.62
N ASP A 2 -5.07 7.54 -10.89
CA ASP A 2 -4.49 6.70 -9.81
C ASP A 2 -4.35 5.23 -10.16
N SER A 3 -5.40 4.53 -10.61
CA SER A 3 -5.38 3.05 -10.64
C SER A 3 -4.33 2.46 -11.60
N LEU A 4 -3.93 3.17 -12.65
CA LEU A 4 -2.85 2.72 -13.55
C LEU A 4 -1.48 2.78 -12.85
N PHE A 5 -1.23 3.80 -12.02
CA PHE A 5 -0.01 3.92 -11.23
C PHE A 5 0.04 2.80 -10.17
N HIS A 6 -1.08 2.56 -9.49
CA HIS A 6 -1.26 1.47 -8.52
C HIS A 6 -1.17 0.06 -9.12
N PHE A 7 -1.26 -0.06 -10.45
CA PHE A 7 -1.04 -1.32 -11.16
C PHE A 7 0.39 -1.47 -11.65
N VAL A 8 0.88 -0.50 -12.43
CA VAL A 8 2.13 -0.64 -13.20
C VAL A 8 3.36 -0.60 -12.30
N PHE A 9 3.42 0.34 -11.36
CA PHE A 9 4.62 0.55 -10.56
C PHE A 9 4.88 -0.58 -9.55
N PRO A 10 3.87 -1.13 -8.86
CA PRO A 10 4.07 -2.31 -8.02
C PRO A 10 4.57 -3.51 -8.81
N ILE A 11 4.06 -3.72 -10.02
CA ILE A 11 4.52 -4.79 -10.90
C ILE A 11 6.00 -4.58 -11.24
N ILE A 12 6.39 -3.38 -11.68
CA ILE A 12 7.78 -3.07 -12.02
C ILE A 12 8.70 -3.28 -10.81
N ALA A 13 8.33 -2.76 -9.64
CA ALA A 13 9.13 -2.87 -8.42
C ALA A 13 9.27 -4.32 -7.97
N ALA A 14 8.19 -5.10 -7.98
CA ALA A 14 8.22 -6.51 -7.60
C ALA A 14 9.03 -7.36 -8.60
N LEU A 15 8.97 -7.06 -9.89
CA LEU A 15 9.82 -7.71 -10.90
C LEU A 15 11.29 -7.33 -10.74
N ALA A 16 11.58 -6.06 -10.43
CA ALA A 16 12.94 -5.58 -10.19
C ALA A 16 13.57 -6.24 -8.94
N ALA A 17 12.75 -6.50 -7.91
CA ALA A 17 13.18 -7.16 -6.68
C ALA A 17 13.51 -8.67 -6.84
N ARG A 18 13.21 -9.28 -8.00
CA ARG A 18 13.49 -10.70 -8.29
C ARG A 18 12.99 -11.66 -7.21
N ILE A 19 11.75 -11.47 -6.77
CA ILE A 19 11.13 -12.21 -5.69
C ILE A 19 11.21 -13.74 -5.92
N ASN A 20 11.69 -14.47 -4.91
CA ASN A 20 11.88 -15.92 -4.94
C ASN A 20 10.64 -16.68 -4.42
N ILE A 21 9.55 -16.58 -5.17
CA ILE A 21 8.30 -17.31 -4.88
C ILE A 21 7.92 -18.21 -6.05
N LYS A 22 7.13 -19.25 -5.76
CA LYS A 22 6.58 -20.12 -6.81
C LYS A 22 5.72 -19.29 -7.77
N HIS A 23 6.02 -19.32 -9.07
CA HIS A 23 5.33 -18.53 -10.10
C HIS A 23 5.30 -17.00 -9.80
N PRO A 24 6.45 -16.32 -9.82
CA PRO A 24 6.56 -14.93 -9.38
C PRO A 24 5.71 -13.99 -10.23
N ILE A 25 5.79 -14.09 -11.57
CA ILE A 25 5.03 -13.24 -12.49
C ILE A 25 3.52 -13.41 -12.28
N ARG A 26 3.02 -14.64 -12.16
CA ARG A 26 1.58 -14.89 -11.95
C ARG A 26 1.09 -14.30 -10.64
N THR A 27 1.92 -14.39 -9.60
CA THR A 27 1.60 -13.86 -8.27
C THR A 27 1.59 -12.34 -8.26
N ILE A 28 2.59 -11.71 -8.87
CA ILE A 28 2.67 -10.26 -9.03
C ILE A 28 1.47 -9.73 -9.82
N LEU A 29 1.11 -10.38 -10.92
CA LEU A 29 -0.07 -9.99 -11.71
C LEU A 29 -1.37 -10.18 -10.93
N ALA A 30 -1.54 -11.33 -10.25
CA ALA A 30 -2.74 -11.59 -9.47
C ALA A 30 -2.91 -10.57 -8.32
N THR A 31 -1.84 -10.26 -7.60
CA THR A 31 -1.86 -9.28 -6.51
C THR A 31 -2.12 -7.87 -7.04
N ALA A 32 -1.51 -7.47 -8.16
CA ALA A 32 -1.81 -6.20 -8.82
C ALA A 32 -3.29 -6.08 -9.24
N ILE A 33 -3.85 -7.13 -9.85
CA ILE A 33 -5.26 -7.16 -10.23
C ILE A 33 -6.16 -7.03 -9.00
N ILE A 34 -5.89 -7.80 -7.93
CA ILE A 34 -6.69 -7.72 -6.69
C ILE A 34 -6.63 -6.32 -6.08
N THR A 35 -5.45 -5.69 -6.08
CA THR A 35 -5.26 -4.33 -5.54
C THR A 35 -6.09 -3.32 -6.33
N VAL A 36 -6.11 -3.40 -7.67
CA VAL A 36 -6.96 -2.51 -8.49
C VAL A 36 -8.45 -2.82 -8.37
N LEU A 37 -8.83 -4.08 -8.21
CA LEU A 37 -10.24 -4.46 -8.02
C LEU A 37 -10.81 -3.88 -6.72
N ILE A 38 -9.95 -3.68 -5.73
CA ILE A 38 -10.30 -3.05 -4.47
C ILE A 38 -10.63 -1.55 -4.65
N ASP A 39 -10.14 -0.91 -5.72
CA ASP A 39 -10.50 0.47 -6.11
C ASP A 39 -11.78 0.53 -6.97
N LEU A 40 -12.53 -0.58 -7.12
CA LEU A 40 -13.71 -0.59 -7.99
C LEU A 40 -14.80 0.42 -7.59
N ASP A 41 -14.85 0.83 -6.33
CA ASP A 41 -15.74 1.89 -5.88
C ASP A 41 -15.44 3.25 -6.55
N HIS A 42 -14.18 3.51 -6.93
CA HIS A 42 -13.81 4.62 -7.80
C HIS A 42 -14.50 4.54 -9.17
N PHE A 43 -14.58 3.35 -9.76
CA PHE A 43 -15.19 3.16 -11.08
C PHE A 43 -16.73 3.27 -11.03
N ILE A 44 -17.33 3.06 -9.87
CA ILE A 44 -18.79 3.07 -9.67
C ILE A 44 -19.29 4.45 -9.18
N GLY A 45 -18.38 5.40 -8.90
CA GLY A 45 -18.73 6.77 -8.52
C GLY A 45 -19.26 6.90 -7.10
N ILE A 46 -18.96 5.94 -6.22
CA ILE A 46 -19.22 6.04 -4.79
C ILE A 46 -18.15 6.97 -4.22
N GLU A 47 -18.52 7.94 -3.36
CA GLU A 47 -17.54 8.83 -2.71
C GLU A 47 -16.41 7.99 -2.10
N ARG A 48 -15.15 8.39 -2.42
CA ARG A 48 -13.83 7.76 -2.18
C ARG A 48 -13.53 7.31 -0.73
N ALA A 49 -14.52 7.28 0.16
CA ALA A 49 -14.35 7.07 1.59
C ALA A 49 -15.01 5.79 2.13
N THR A 50 -16.08 5.30 1.51
CA THR A 50 -17.04 4.49 2.26
C THR A 50 -16.58 3.08 2.60
N PHE A 51 -16.17 2.35 1.58
CA PHE A 51 -15.70 0.97 1.71
C PHE A 51 -14.19 0.90 1.47
N HIS A 52 -13.65 1.74 0.59
CA HIS A 52 -12.23 1.85 0.33
C HIS A 52 -11.42 1.98 1.62
N ASN A 53 -11.68 2.95 2.49
CA ASN A 53 -10.68 3.28 3.50
C ASN A 53 -10.61 2.27 4.64
N VAL A 54 -11.68 1.93 5.34
CA VAL A 54 -11.56 1.00 6.48
C VAL A 54 -11.22 -0.43 6.04
N PHE A 55 -11.72 -0.90 4.89
CA PHE A 55 -11.38 -2.24 4.43
C PHE A 55 -9.95 -2.30 3.89
N VAL A 56 -9.50 -1.32 3.10
CA VAL A 56 -8.18 -1.34 2.45
C VAL A 56 -7.07 -0.90 3.39
N THR A 57 -7.32 0.11 4.22
CA THR A 57 -6.28 0.67 5.08
C THR A 57 -6.16 -0.05 6.43
N VAL A 58 -7.22 -0.70 6.91
CA VAL A 58 -7.23 -1.35 8.23
C VAL A 58 -7.52 -2.84 8.15
N LEU A 59 -8.70 -3.24 7.67
CA LEU A 59 -9.16 -4.61 7.84
C LEU A 59 -8.37 -5.62 7.00
N ILE A 60 -8.17 -5.35 5.70
CA ILE A 60 -7.43 -6.24 4.80
C ILE A 60 -5.96 -6.37 5.25
N PRO A 61 -5.22 -5.29 5.59
CA PRO A 61 -3.88 -5.40 6.14
C PRO A 61 -3.81 -6.28 7.39
N ILE A 62 -4.74 -6.11 8.34
CA ILE A 62 -4.80 -6.95 9.54
C ILE A 62 -5.05 -8.42 9.17
N ILE A 63 -6.00 -8.69 8.28
CA ILE A 63 -6.30 -10.05 7.82
C ILE A 63 -5.08 -10.67 7.15
N LEU A 64 -4.37 -9.93 6.29
CA LEU A 64 -3.17 -10.42 5.60
C LEU A 64 -2.03 -10.69 6.56
N ILE A 65 -1.82 -9.83 7.57
CA ILE A 65 -0.84 -10.07 8.64
C ILE A 65 -1.22 -11.33 9.41
N LEU A 66 -2.48 -11.47 9.82
CA LEU A 66 -2.96 -12.64 10.56
C LEU A 66 -2.83 -13.94 9.74
N LEU A 67 -3.20 -13.91 8.46
CA LEU A 67 -3.02 -15.05 7.56
C LEU A 67 -1.54 -15.42 7.45
N THR A 68 -0.68 -14.42 7.30
CA THR A 68 0.76 -14.65 7.14
C THR A 68 1.41 -15.23 8.39
N LEU A 69 0.96 -14.80 9.57
CA LEU A 69 1.45 -15.30 10.86
C LEU A 69 0.86 -16.67 11.26
N ASN A 70 -0.35 -17.01 10.80
CA ASN A 70 -1.05 -18.23 11.21
C ASN A 70 -1.00 -19.37 10.18
N LEU A 71 -0.69 -19.10 8.91
CA LEU A 71 -0.60 -20.14 7.89
C LEU A 71 0.65 -21.01 8.09
N LYS A 72 0.43 -22.29 8.38
CA LYS A 72 1.48 -23.29 8.53
C LYS A 72 2.15 -23.62 7.19
N SER A 73 3.48 -23.50 7.14
CA SER A 73 4.42 -24.02 6.11
C SER A 73 4.09 -23.77 4.63
N LYS A 74 3.27 -22.78 4.29
CA LYS A 74 2.96 -22.43 2.90
C LYS A 74 3.70 -21.16 2.50
N HIS A 75 5.01 -21.28 2.27
CA HIS A 75 5.90 -20.19 1.81
C HIS A 75 5.26 -19.36 0.69
N TYR A 76 4.64 -20.05 -0.28
CA TYR A 76 3.91 -19.41 -1.38
C TYR A 76 2.76 -18.51 -0.91
N LEU A 77 1.89 -18.98 -0.01
CA LEU A 77 0.76 -18.18 0.47
C LEU A 77 1.22 -17.01 1.34
N LYS A 78 2.31 -17.19 2.12
CA LYS A 78 2.91 -16.11 2.88
C LYS A 78 3.48 -15.04 1.96
N GLY A 79 4.24 -15.43 0.95
CA GLY A 79 4.76 -14.51 -0.06
C GLY A 79 3.65 -13.79 -0.82
N PHE A 80 2.60 -14.50 -1.24
CA PHE A 80 1.42 -13.89 -1.86
C PHE A 80 0.77 -12.85 -0.94
N SER A 81 0.54 -13.20 0.33
CA SER A 81 -0.11 -12.33 1.31
C SER A 81 0.73 -11.10 1.63
N PHE A 82 2.06 -11.23 1.73
CA PHE A 82 2.96 -10.11 1.92
C PHE A 82 3.03 -9.20 0.70
N ILE A 83 3.10 -9.74 -0.52
CA ILE A 83 3.10 -8.91 -1.74
C ILE A 83 1.79 -8.12 -1.82
N LEU A 84 0.65 -8.78 -1.55
CA LEU A 84 -0.64 -8.10 -1.52
C LEU A 84 -0.67 -7.01 -0.43
N LEU A 85 -0.12 -7.29 0.76
CA LEU A 85 -0.01 -6.30 1.83
C LEU A 85 0.84 -5.09 1.41
N ILE A 86 1.98 -5.33 0.75
CA ILE A 86 2.87 -4.28 0.26
C ILE A 86 2.14 -3.41 -0.77
N PHE A 87 1.42 -4.01 -1.72
CA PHE A 87 0.71 -3.30 -2.78
C PHE A 87 -0.47 -2.48 -2.23
N LEU A 88 -1.19 -2.99 -1.24
CA LEU A 88 -2.28 -2.25 -0.58
C LEU A 88 -1.75 -1.12 0.31
N SER A 89 -0.68 -1.37 1.06
CA SER A 89 -0.08 -0.36 1.93
C SER A 89 0.51 0.79 1.12
N SER A 90 1.07 0.48 -0.04
CA SER A 90 1.60 1.49 -0.94
C SER A 90 0.48 2.38 -1.51
N HIS A 91 -0.69 1.81 -1.81
CA HIS A 91 -1.88 2.57 -2.22
C HIS A 91 -2.28 3.63 -1.20
N THR A 92 -2.46 3.20 0.06
CA THR A 92 -2.76 4.12 1.17
C THR A 92 -1.72 5.23 1.29
N PHE A 93 -0.45 4.92 1.03
CA PHE A 93 0.62 5.91 1.12
C PHE A 93 0.55 6.95 0.00
N VAL A 94 0.29 6.57 -1.25
CA VAL A 94 0.14 7.54 -2.36
C VAL A 94 -1.04 8.47 -2.08
N ASP A 95 -2.16 7.91 -1.62
CA ASP A 95 -3.37 8.67 -1.30
C ASP A 95 -3.12 9.73 -0.21
N MET A 96 -2.22 9.47 0.74
CA MET A 96 -1.86 10.47 1.74
C MET A 96 -1.09 11.67 1.14
N PHE A 97 -0.40 11.51 0.01
CA PHE A 97 0.41 12.56 -0.63
C PHE A 97 -0.26 13.22 -1.84
N SER A 98 -1.42 12.72 -2.29
CA SER A 98 -2.27 13.36 -3.28
C SER A 98 -3.09 14.49 -2.63
N SER A 99 -2.48 15.69 -2.56
CA SER A 99 -3.05 16.91 -1.94
C SER A 99 -4.38 17.35 -2.57
N PRO A 100 -5.36 17.86 -1.78
CA PRO A 100 -6.62 18.41 -2.29
C PRO A 100 -6.41 19.62 -3.21
N PRO A 101 -7.32 19.86 -4.17
CA PRO A 101 -7.12 20.86 -5.20
C PRO A 101 -7.36 22.26 -4.62
N LEU A 102 -6.29 23.06 -4.55
CA LEU A 102 -6.44 24.49 -4.77
C LEU A 102 -6.85 24.66 -6.24
N GLY A 103 -8.08 25.13 -6.44
CA GLY A 103 -8.74 25.18 -7.75
C GLY A 103 -7.93 25.91 -8.83
N GLY A 104 -7.98 25.36 -10.05
CA GLY A 104 -7.53 26.04 -11.26
C GLY A 104 -6.70 25.15 -12.18
N GLY A 105 -7.36 24.37 -13.03
CA GLY A 105 -6.69 23.72 -14.16
C GLY A 105 -7.34 22.44 -14.64
N ILE A 106 -7.46 22.31 -15.95
CA ILE A 106 -8.14 21.24 -16.69
C ILE A 106 -7.67 19.85 -16.23
N GLY A 107 -8.56 19.06 -15.63
CA GLY A 107 -8.47 17.60 -15.61
C GLY A 107 -7.67 16.92 -14.48
N ILE A 108 -7.22 17.61 -13.43
CA ILE A 108 -6.61 16.97 -12.25
C ILE A 108 -7.17 17.63 -10.98
N ILE A 109 -8.34 17.15 -10.55
CA ILE A 109 -9.02 17.51 -9.29
C ILE A 109 -9.24 16.19 -8.54
N GLU A 110 -8.17 15.45 -8.25
CA GLU A 110 -8.23 14.26 -7.40
C GLU A 110 -7.09 14.35 -6.40
N GLY A 111 -7.37 15.09 -5.35
CA GLY A 111 -6.52 15.23 -4.20
C GLY A 111 -7.30 14.77 -3.00
N THR A 112 -7.17 13.51 -2.64
CA THR A 112 -7.95 12.93 -1.57
C THR A 112 -6.99 12.30 -0.58
N GLY A 113 -6.75 13.00 0.53
CA GLY A 113 -6.16 12.36 1.69
C GLY A 113 -6.93 11.10 2.09
N VAL A 114 -6.37 10.33 3.00
CA VAL A 114 -6.96 9.06 3.43
C VAL A 114 -7.91 9.31 4.60
N ALA A 115 -9.16 8.84 4.51
CA ALA A 115 -10.09 8.87 5.64
C ALA A 115 -10.00 7.56 6.44
N LEU A 116 -8.98 7.44 7.30
CA LEU A 116 -8.59 6.19 7.98
C LEU A 116 -9.71 5.49 8.76
N PHE A 117 -10.67 6.24 9.30
CA PHE A 117 -11.71 5.72 10.20
C PHE A 117 -13.13 5.90 9.67
N TYR A 118 -13.33 6.15 8.39
CA TYR A 118 -14.67 6.25 7.81
C TYR A 118 -15.44 4.91 7.92
N PRO A 119 -16.73 4.85 8.29
CA PRO A 119 -17.68 5.95 8.52
C PRO A 119 -17.69 6.48 9.96
N LEU A 120 -16.85 5.96 10.86
CA LEU A 120 -16.81 6.41 12.26
C LEU A 120 -16.28 7.85 12.39
N ASN A 121 -15.38 8.26 11.49
CA ASN A 121 -14.86 9.63 11.39
C ASN A 121 -14.65 10.01 9.91
N ASN A 122 -15.04 11.24 9.55
CA ASN A 122 -14.91 11.83 8.22
C ASN A 122 -13.64 12.68 8.06
N GLU A 123 -12.74 12.67 9.05
CA GLU A 123 -11.47 13.38 8.97
C GLU A 123 -10.55 12.75 7.91
N TYR A 124 -10.03 13.59 7.02
CA TYR A 124 -9.08 13.21 5.97
C TYR A 124 -7.66 13.52 6.43
N TYR A 125 -6.76 12.54 6.31
CA TYR A 125 -5.35 12.68 6.63
C TYR A 125 -4.55 12.85 5.33
N SER A 126 -3.87 13.98 5.19
CA SER A 126 -2.99 14.29 4.06
C SER A 126 -1.64 14.80 4.55
N ILE A 127 -0.57 14.41 3.87
CA ILE A 127 0.78 14.90 4.09
C ILE A 127 1.12 15.88 2.96
N ASN A 128 1.31 17.14 3.31
CA ASN A 128 1.77 18.17 2.38
C ASN A 128 3.26 18.39 2.57
N PHE A 129 4.05 18.07 1.55
CA PHE A 129 5.48 18.31 1.53
C PHE A 129 5.85 19.23 0.37
N ASN A 130 6.21 20.47 0.68
CA ASN A 130 6.66 21.45 -0.30
C ASN A 130 8.09 21.90 0.03
N ILE A 131 9.11 21.24 -0.54
CA ILE A 131 10.45 21.84 -0.64
C ILE A 131 10.44 22.72 -1.89
N GLY A 132 10.09 23.99 -1.68
CA GLY A 132 9.87 24.93 -2.77
C GLY A 132 11.16 25.65 -3.18
N ILE A 133 11.77 25.21 -4.28
CA ILE A 133 12.39 26.17 -5.20
C ILE A 133 11.29 26.51 -6.21
N PRO A 134 10.69 27.71 -6.17
CA PRO A 134 9.65 28.10 -7.09
C PRO A 134 10.26 28.24 -8.50
N LEU A 135 9.83 27.37 -9.41
CA LEU A 135 10.07 27.50 -10.83
C LEU A 135 9.01 28.42 -11.40
N ARG A 136 9.41 29.62 -11.82
CA ARG A 136 8.58 30.50 -12.64
C ARG A 136 8.82 30.16 -14.09
N ILE A 137 7.96 29.33 -14.66
CA ILE A 137 8.05 28.98 -16.09
C ILE A 137 7.11 29.93 -16.83
N SER A 138 7.71 30.82 -17.62
CA SER A 138 6.97 31.74 -18.49
C SER A 138 6.61 31.01 -19.79
N VAL A 139 5.38 30.51 -19.89
CA VAL A 139 4.81 29.97 -21.12
C VAL A 139 3.79 30.98 -21.63
N SER A 140 4.25 31.96 -22.42
CA SER A 140 3.40 33.06 -22.90
C SER A 140 2.04 32.56 -23.41
N PRO A 141 0.90 33.09 -22.93
CA PRO A 141 0.74 34.28 -22.08
C PRO A 141 0.67 33.99 -20.55
N TYR A 142 0.98 32.78 -20.10
CA TYR A 142 0.78 32.33 -18.72
C TYR A 142 2.11 32.18 -17.95
N MET A 143 2.09 32.58 -16.69
CA MET A 143 3.11 32.23 -15.71
C MET A 143 2.62 31.00 -14.95
N ILE A 144 3.31 29.88 -15.11
CA ILE A 144 3.04 28.67 -14.33
C ILE A 144 4.02 28.68 -13.15
N GLU A 145 3.48 28.72 -11.94
CA GLU A 145 4.25 28.48 -10.72
C GLU A 145 4.35 26.97 -10.51
N GLY A 146 5.56 26.44 -10.67
CA GLY A 146 5.88 25.04 -10.37
C GLY A 146 6.84 24.93 -9.18
N TYR A 147 6.91 23.75 -8.59
CA TYR A 147 7.91 23.41 -7.58
C TYR A 147 8.89 22.40 -8.17
N ILE A 148 10.21 22.55 -7.93
CA ILE A 148 11.21 21.53 -8.32
C ILE A 148 10.89 20.17 -7.68
N VAL A 149 10.41 20.18 -6.44
CA VAL A 149 9.92 18.99 -5.74
C VAL A 149 8.49 19.26 -5.30
N SER A 150 7.52 18.60 -5.95
CA SER A 150 6.12 18.64 -5.55
C SER A 150 5.81 17.56 -4.51
N SER A 151 4.79 17.80 -3.67
CA SER A 151 4.29 16.81 -2.70
C SER A 151 3.96 15.46 -3.35
N LEU A 152 3.34 15.51 -4.54
CA LEU A 152 3.05 14.33 -5.34
C LEU A 152 4.32 13.61 -5.82
N GLY A 153 5.33 14.33 -6.32
CA GLY A 153 6.60 13.74 -6.76
C GLY A 153 7.34 13.04 -5.61
N PHE A 154 7.30 13.63 -4.42
CA PHE A 154 7.84 13.03 -3.21
C PHE A 154 7.03 11.80 -2.76
N GLY A 155 5.70 11.87 -2.82
CA GLY A 155 4.81 10.73 -2.58
C GLY A 155 5.09 9.55 -3.50
N ILE A 156 5.28 9.80 -4.80
CA ILE A 156 5.66 8.77 -5.79
C ILE A 156 7.03 8.16 -5.45
N LEU A 157 8.02 8.98 -5.09
CA LEU A 157 9.34 8.48 -4.70
C LEU A 157 9.25 7.56 -3.47
N LEU A 158 8.54 7.98 -2.43
CA LEU A 158 8.35 7.18 -1.23
C LEU A 158 7.55 5.91 -1.50
N TYR A 159 6.52 6.00 -2.35
CA TYR A 159 5.75 4.85 -2.81
C TYR A 159 6.63 3.77 -3.43
N PHE A 160 7.54 4.17 -4.31
CA PHE A 160 8.53 3.25 -4.88
C PHE A 160 9.40 2.59 -3.82
N ILE A 161 9.88 3.35 -2.84
CA ILE A 161 10.72 2.84 -1.74
C ILE A 161 9.92 1.84 -0.89
N ILE A 162 8.68 2.17 -0.55
CA ILE A 162 7.77 1.35 0.28
C ILE A 162 7.42 0.03 -0.40
N ILE A 163 7.38 -0.02 -1.73
CA ILE A 163 7.18 -1.29 -2.45
C ILE A 163 8.49 -2.05 -2.59
N LEU A 164 9.53 -1.37 -3.11
CA LEU A 164 10.77 -2.02 -3.51
C LEU A 164 11.50 -2.63 -2.32
N VAL A 165 11.63 -1.89 -1.21
CA VAL A 165 12.40 -2.34 -0.04
C VAL A 165 11.81 -3.62 0.56
N PRO A 166 10.51 -3.70 0.92
CA PRO A 166 9.93 -4.94 1.42
C PRO A 166 9.96 -6.09 0.41
N CYS A 167 9.83 -5.81 -0.90
CA CYS A 167 9.96 -6.85 -1.92
C CYS A 167 11.38 -7.43 -2.00
N LEU A 168 12.43 -6.62 -1.79
CA LEU A 168 13.82 -7.08 -1.76
C LEU A 168 14.11 -8.00 -0.58
N PHE A 169 13.49 -7.74 0.57
CA PHE A 169 13.67 -8.52 1.80
C PHE A 169 12.55 -9.55 2.00
N LEU A 170 11.78 -9.90 0.96
CA LEU A 170 10.57 -10.70 1.13
C LEU A 170 10.88 -12.09 1.72
N ASP A 171 11.92 -12.75 1.25
CA ASP A 171 12.32 -14.08 1.73
C ASP A 171 12.69 -14.03 3.22
N ASP A 172 13.51 -13.05 3.62
CA ASP A 172 13.91 -12.85 5.01
C ASP A 172 12.69 -12.60 5.91
N ILE A 173 11.72 -11.79 5.44
CA ILE A 173 10.48 -11.51 6.16
C ILE A 173 9.63 -12.79 6.32
N ILE A 174 9.55 -13.63 5.28
CA ILE A 174 8.84 -14.93 5.34
C ILE A 174 9.52 -15.86 6.35
N GLU A 175 10.85 -15.99 6.30
CA GLU A 175 11.64 -16.81 7.22
C GLU A 175 11.43 -16.36 8.68
N MET A 176 11.55 -15.05 8.94
CA MET A 176 11.28 -14.49 10.26
C MET A 176 9.85 -14.78 10.75
N ALA A 177 8.86 -14.74 9.85
CA ALA A 177 7.48 -15.07 10.18
C ALA A 177 7.30 -16.57 10.51
N GLU A 178 8.04 -17.46 9.84
CA GLU A 178 8.07 -18.89 10.14
C GLU A 178 8.67 -19.19 11.52
N ILE A 179 9.85 -18.61 11.82
CA ILE A 179 10.51 -18.76 13.13
C ILE A 179 9.60 -18.28 14.27
N LYS A 180 8.95 -17.11 14.10
CA LYS A 180 8.01 -16.57 15.10
C LYS A 180 6.81 -17.49 15.31
N HIS A 181 6.24 -18.03 14.25
CA HIS A 181 5.12 -18.96 14.32
C HIS A 181 5.47 -20.22 15.11
N GLU A 182 6.63 -20.83 14.83
CA GLU A 182 7.10 -22.01 15.57
C GLU A 182 7.31 -21.72 17.05
N LYS A 183 7.93 -20.59 17.38
CA LYS A 183 8.12 -20.15 18.77
C LYS A 183 6.79 -19.95 19.47
N PHE A 184 5.82 -19.31 18.83
CA PHE A 184 4.48 -19.08 19.38
C PHE A 184 3.74 -20.40 19.65
N ILE A 185 3.80 -21.36 18.72
CA ILE A 185 3.21 -22.69 18.91
C ILE A 185 3.85 -23.40 20.10
N LYS A 186 5.18 -23.32 20.23
CA LYS A 186 5.90 -23.95 21.34
C LYS A 186 5.45 -23.38 22.69
N VAL A 187 5.42 -22.05 22.82
CA VAL A 187 4.96 -21.36 24.05
C VAL A 187 3.50 -21.70 24.36
N SER A 188 2.61 -21.68 23.35
CA SER A 188 1.20 -22.00 23.54
C SER A 188 1.00 -23.44 24.02
N LYS A 189 1.69 -24.41 23.41
CA LYS A 189 1.65 -25.82 23.84
C LYS A 189 2.13 -26.00 25.27
N GLU A 190 3.20 -25.30 25.65
CA GLU A 190 3.76 -25.35 27.00
C GLU A 190 2.79 -24.76 28.04
N PHE A 191 2.18 -23.60 27.73
CA PHE A 191 1.14 -22.99 28.55
C PHE A 191 -0.05 -23.93 28.78
N PHE A 192 -0.63 -24.50 27.72
CA PHE A 192 -1.78 -25.41 27.85
C PHE A 192 -1.41 -26.71 28.58
N ARG A 193 -0.19 -27.21 28.41
CA ARG A 193 0.28 -28.40 29.15
C ARG A 193 0.39 -28.13 30.65
N ASN A 194 0.79 -26.93 31.05
CA ASN A 194 0.86 -26.54 32.45
C ASN A 194 -0.54 -26.30 33.04
N LEU A 195 -1.42 -25.62 32.29
CA LEU A 195 -2.81 -25.39 32.69
C LEU A 195 -3.59 -26.70 32.94
N LEU A 196 -3.32 -27.75 32.16
CA LEU A 196 -3.96 -29.07 32.33
C LEU A 196 -3.34 -29.93 33.43
N ARG A 197 -2.21 -29.51 34.01
CA ARG A 197 -1.54 -30.20 35.12
C ARG A 197 -1.97 -29.70 36.49
N ASP A 198 -2.48 -28.48 36.57
CA ASP A 198 -3.03 -27.83 37.77
C ASP A 198 -4.54 -28.06 37.88
#